data_AF-A0A522FAM2-F1
#
_entry.id   AF-A0A522FAM2-F1
#
_cell.length_a   1.000
_cell.length_b   1.000
_cell.length_c   1.000
_cell.angle_alpha   90.00
_cell.angle_beta   90.00
_cell.angle_gamma   90.00
#
_symmetry.space_group_name_H-M   'P 1'
#
loop_
_entity.id
_entity.type
_entity.pdbx_description
1 polymer ?
#
loop_
_entity_poly.entity_id
_entity_poly.type
_entity_poly.pdbx_seq_one_letter_code
_entity_poly.pdbx_strand_id
1 'polypeptide(L)'
;MKITVLAENSVCKTNSLDVKAENGLSLFIEFDKRKILFDTGQSDLFIQNAEKMGIDLSQVDYLVISHGHFDHGGGLKHFLKINKKAKIFLHINAAHKFYTKIFGFIPYYVGLDQKIIVQNSRIYFI
;
A
#
# COMPACT_ATOMS: atom_id res chain seq x y z
N MET A 1 19.82 -5.29 5.11
CA MET A 1 18.39 -4.94 4.95
C MET A 1 18.28 -3.44 4.90
N LYS A 2 17.48 -2.88 4.00
CA LYS A 2 17.17 -1.45 3.93
C LYS A 2 15.66 -1.27 3.84
N ILE A 3 15.14 -0.28 4.57
CA ILE A 3 13.72 0.08 4.58
C ILE A 3 13.63 1.55 4.18
N THR A 4 12.71 1.87 3.27
CA THR A 4 12.43 3.23 2.82
C THR A 4 10.94 3.49 2.97
N VAL A 5 10.61 4.59 3.65
CA VAL A 5 9.21 5.00 3.87
C VAL A 5 8.73 5.71 2.62
N LEU A 6 7.69 5.19 1.99
CA LEU A 6 7.07 5.76 0.78
C LEU A 6 5.77 6.51 1.10
N ALA A 7 5.07 6.15 2.16
CA ALA A 7 3.93 6.90 2.68
C ALA A 7 3.87 6.75 4.21
N GLU A 8 3.61 7.86 4.89
CA GLU A 8 3.39 7.95 6.34
C GLU A 8 2.61 9.25 6.60
N ASN A 9 2.04 9.38 7.81
CA ASN A 9 1.23 10.52 8.24
C ASN A 9 1.99 11.85 8.27
N SER A 10 3.33 11.82 8.27
CA SER A 10 4.18 12.99 8.37
C SER A 10 5.32 12.95 7.35
N VAL A 11 5.90 14.12 7.08
CA VAL A 11 7.13 14.26 6.30
C VAL A 11 8.10 15.17 7.05
N CYS A 12 9.39 14.85 7.00
CA CYS A 12 10.43 15.72 7.56
C CYS A 12 10.46 17.05 6.80
N LYS A 13 10.37 18.17 7.52
CA LYS A 13 10.38 19.54 6.94
C LYS A 13 11.65 19.87 6.16
N THR A 14 12.74 19.17 6.42
CA THR A 14 14.05 19.38 5.78
C THR A 14 14.29 18.44 4.61
N ASN A 15 13.25 17.78 4.09
CA ASN A 15 13.45 16.87 2.97
C ASN A 15 13.82 17.65 1.70
N SER A 16 14.95 17.29 1.09
CA SER A 16 15.41 17.83 -0.19
C SER A 16 14.64 17.24 -1.37
N LEU A 17 14.01 16.08 -1.18
CA LEU A 17 13.09 15.46 -2.11
C LEU A 17 11.69 15.93 -1.73
N ASP A 18 10.97 16.56 -2.66
CA ASP A 18 9.60 17.11 -2.50
C ASP A 18 8.53 16.01 -2.26
N VAL A 19 8.78 15.07 -1.34
CA VAL A 19 7.86 14.00 -0.99
C VAL A 19 6.73 14.53 -0.12
N LYS A 20 5.56 13.90 -0.18
CA LYS A 20 4.39 14.31 0.60
C LYS A 20 3.97 13.22 1.58
N ALA A 21 3.12 13.61 2.52
CA ALA A 21 2.50 12.73 3.52
C ALA A 21 1.02 12.50 3.22
N GLU A 22 0.49 11.38 3.69
CA GLU A 22 -0.95 11.07 3.71
C GLU A 22 -1.26 10.22 4.95
N ASN A 23 -2.53 10.15 5.35
CA ASN A 23 -2.91 9.18 6.38
C ASN A 23 -2.83 7.77 5.79
N GLY A 24 -1.82 7.00 6.19
CA GLY A 24 -1.58 5.65 5.70
C GLY A 24 -0.11 5.25 5.79
N LEU A 25 0.18 4.02 5.37
CA LEU A 25 1.52 3.47 5.42
C LEU A 25 1.91 2.82 4.10
N SER A 26 3.15 3.04 3.65
CA SER A 26 3.79 2.21 2.64
C SER A 26 5.30 2.19 2.85
N LEU A 27 5.88 0.99 2.87
CA LEU A 27 7.30 0.76 3.08
C LEU A 27 7.88 -0.05 1.92
N PHE A 28 8.97 0.43 1.35
CA PHE A 28 9.79 -0.33 0.42
C PHE A 28 10.96 -0.99 1.17
N ILE A 29 11.05 -2.31 1.08
CA ILE A 29 12.01 -3.13 1.83
C ILE A 29 12.90 -3.87 0.84
N GLU A 30 14.21 -3.67 0.99
CA GLU A 30 15.25 -4.34 0.23
C GLU A 30 15.96 -5.36 1.15
N PHE A 31 15.79 -6.65 0.85
CA PHE A 31 16.36 -7.74 1.63
C PHE A 31 16.70 -8.92 0.73
N ASP A 32 17.92 -9.46 0.86
CA ASP A 32 18.40 -10.64 0.13
C ASP A 32 18.06 -10.66 -1.38
N LYS A 33 18.42 -9.58 -2.09
CA LYS A 33 18.12 -9.34 -3.52
C LYS A 33 16.62 -9.32 -3.88
N ARG A 34 15.72 -9.34 -2.89
CA ARG A 34 14.28 -9.18 -3.07
C ARG A 34 13.85 -7.74 -2.78
N LYS A 35 12.83 -7.32 -3.51
CA LYS A 35 12.13 -6.04 -3.31
C LYS A 35 10.73 -6.34 -2.81
N ILE A 36 10.46 -5.93 -1.58
CA ILE A 36 9.16 -6.12 -0.92
C ILE A 36 8.51 -4.75 -0.76
N LEU A 37 7.25 -4.65 -1.13
CA LEU A 37 6.40 -3.52 -0.77
C LEU A 37 5.51 -3.98 0.39
N PHE A 38 5.50 -3.24 1.49
CA PHE A 38 4.62 -3.48 2.63
C PHE A 38 3.65 -2.31 2.73
N ASP A 39 2.37 -2.61 2.52
CA ASP A 39 1.29 -1.65 2.31
C ASP A 39 1.50 -0.68 1.14
N THR A 40 0.42 -0.02 0.74
CA THR A 40 0.33 0.84 -0.46
C THR A 40 -0.25 2.21 -0.14
N GLY A 41 -0.36 2.58 1.13
CA GLY A 41 -0.98 3.82 1.54
C GLY A 41 -2.46 3.91 1.16
N GLN A 42 -2.97 5.14 1.21
CA GLN A 42 -4.34 5.50 0.90
C GLN A 42 -4.56 5.76 -0.59
N SER A 43 -3.54 6.27 -1.28
CA SER A 43 -3.64 6.72 -2.68
C SER A 43 -2.44 6.24 -3.53
N ASP A 44 -2.16 6.89 -4.66
CA ASP A 44 -0.93 6.65 -5.42
C ASP A 44 0.28 7.43 -4.92
N LEU A 45 0.16 8.13 -3.77
CA LEU A 45 1.25 8.93 -3.22
C LEU A 45 2.54 8.14 -3.00
N PHE A 46 2.45 6.88 -2.56
CA PHE A 46 3.63 6.02 -2.39
C PHE A 46 4.40 5.81 -3.71
N ILE A 47 3.72 5.82 -4.86
CA ILE A 47 4.34 5.73 -6.19
C ILE A 47 5.04 7.04 -6.52
N GLN A 48 4.35 8.18 -6.33
CA GLN A 48 4.93 9.50 -6.57
C GLN A 48 6.18 9.73 -5.72
N ASN A 49 6.14 9.31 -4.45
CA ASN A 49 7.28 9.39 -3.55
C ASN A 49 8.41 8.43 -3.97
N ALA A 50 8.08 7.21 -4.43
CA ALA A 50 9.08 6.27 -4.95
C ALA A 50 9.81 6.83 -6.18
N GLU A 51 9.08 7.45 -7.12
CA GLU A 51 9.67 8.10 -8.30
C GLU A 51 10.65 9.22 -7.90
N LYS A 52 10.27 10.08 -6.95
CA LYS A 52 11.16 11.14 -6.41
C LYS A 52 12.39 10.58 -5.70
N MET A 53 12.30 9.38 -5.14
CA MET A 53 13.41 8.67 -4.50
C MET A 53 14.23 7.79 -5.47
N GLY A 54 13.87 7.75 -6.76
CA GLY A 54 14.55 6.90 -7.75
C GLY A 54 14.28 5.40 -7.58
N ILE A 55 13.15 5.03 -6.96
CA ILE A 55 12.76 3.64 -6.71
C ILE A 55 11.78 3.17 -7.79
N ASP A 56 12.18 2.14 -8.54
CA ASP A 56 11.31 1.48 -9.53
C ASP A 56 10.45 0.39 -8.88
N LEU A 57 9.18 0.72 -8.62
CA LEU A 57 8.19 -0.20 -8.04
C LEU A 57 7.71 -1.30 -9.00
N SER A 58 7.98 -1.20 -10.30
CA SER A 58 7.72 -2.31 -11.24
C SER A 58 8.59 -3.53 -10.94
N GLN A 59 9.70 -3.32 -10.22
CA GLN A 59 10.65 -4.36 -9.83
C GLN A 59 10.29 -5.06 -8.52
N VAL A 60 9.24 -4.64 -7.81
CA VAL A 60 8.76 -5.30 -6.58
C VAL A 60 8.39 -6.76 -6.88
N ASP A 61 8.92 -7.68 -6.07
CA ASP A 61 8.69 -9.12 -6.17
C ASP A 61 7.51 -9.58 -5.31
N TYR A 62 7.32 -8.93 -4.16
CA TYR A 62 6.28 -9.26 -3.19
C TYR A 62 5.61 -7.99 -2.67
N LEU A 63 4.28 -8.00 -2.62
CA LEU A 63 3.49 -7.01 -1.89
C LEU A 63 2.84 -7.70 -0.70
N VAL A 64 2.96 -7.15 0.50
CA VAL A 64 2.24 -7.59 1.69
C VAL A 64 1.28 -6.48 2.09
N ILE A 65 0.00 -6.81 2.25
CA ILE A 65 -1.00 -5.91 2.84
C ILE A 65 -1.24 -6.35 4.28
N SER A 66 -0.96 -5.47 5.23
CA SER A 66 -0.97 -5.76 6.66
C SER A 66 -2.37 -6.08 7.19
N HIS A 67 -3.38 -5.31 6.78
CA HIS A 67 -4.78 -5.52 7.14
C HIS A 67 -5.74 -4.82 6.16
N GLY A 68 -7.05 -5.02 6.37
CA GLY A 68 -8.08 -4.69 5.39
C GLY A 68 -8.51 -3.23 5.32
N HIS A 69 -7.74 -2.28 5.84
CA HIS A 69 -8.12 -0.87 5.81
C HIS A 69 -7.57 -0.12 4.58
N PHE A 70 -8.33 0.86 4.10
CA PHE A 70 -8.04 1.59 2.87
C PHE A 70 -6.81 2.50 2.94
N ASP A 71 -6.37 2.92 4.13
CA ASP A 71 -5.13 3.66 4.37
C ASP A 71 -3.87 2.78 4.27
N HIS A 72 -4.06 1.46 4.13
CA HIS A 72 -2.98 0.49 3.90
C HIS A 72 -3.07 -0.15 2.51
N GLY A 73 -4.28 -0.44 2.01
CA GLY A 73 -4.47 -1.08 0.70
C GLY A 73 -5.12 -0.20 -0.38
N GLY A 74 -5.34 1.09 -0.13
CA GLY A 74 -6.03 2.00 -1.06
C GLY A 74 -5.25 2.24 -2.35
N GLY A 75 -3.91 2.23 -2.26
CA GLY A 75 -3.01 2.33 -3.40
C GLY A 75 -2.91 1.06 -4.27
N LEU A 76 -3.48 -0.07 -3.84
CA LEU A 76 -3.36 -1.36 -4.54
C LEU A 76 -3.76 -1.27 -6.01
N LYS A 77 -4.84 -0.56 -6.33
CA LYS A 77 -5.32 -0.38 -7.72
C LYS A 77 -4.28 0.31 -8.61
N HIS A 78 -3.48 1.21 -8.05
CA HIS A 78 -2.42 1.93 -8.77
C HIS A 78 -1.18 1.05 -8.90
N PHE A 79 -0.81 0.34 -7.82
CA PHE A 79 0.29 -0.64 -7.85
C PHE A 79 0.10 -1.68 -8.97
N LEU A 80 -1.10 -2.24 -9.10
CA LEU A 80 -1.42 -3.25 -10.11
C LEU A 80 -1.28 -2.74 -11.56
N LYS A 81 -1.36 -1.43 -11.78
CA LYS A 81 -1.14 -0.83 -13.11
C LYS A 81 0.33 -0.83 -13.48
N ILE A 82 1.21 -0.50 -12.53
CA ILE A 82 2.66 -0.35 -12.77
C ILE A 82 3.45 -1.64 -12.56
N ASN A 83 2.95 -2.57 -11.75
CA ASN A 83 3.61 -3.83 -11.45
C ASN A 83 2.78 -5.02 -11.94
N LYS A 84 3.40 -5.90 -12.75
CA LYS A 84 2.77 -7.09 -13.34
C LYS A 84 3.25 -8.42 -12.76
N LYS A 85 4.28 -8.43 -11.89
CA LYS A 85 4.94 -9.65 -11.44
C LYS A 85 4.78 -9.97 -9.96
N ALA A 86 4.54 -8.97 -9.11
CA ALA A 86 4.55 -9.17 -7.68
C ALA A 86 3.47 -10.16 -7.24
N LYS A 87 3.84 -11.08 -6.34
CA LYS A 87 2.86 -11.87 -5.57
C LYS A 87 2.35 -11.01 -4.42
N ILE A 88 1.04 -10.99 -4.22
CA ILE A 88 0.39 -10.13 -3.24
C ILE A 88 -0.11 -11.02 -2.11
N PHE A 89 0.37 -10.80 -0.89
CA PHE A 89 -0.06 -11.53 0.30
C PHE A 89 -1.03 -10.67 1.10
N LEU A 90 -2.16 -11.26 1.47
CA LEU A 90 -3.21 -10.63 2.25
C LEU A 90 -3.81 -11.68 3.18
N HIS A 91 -3.92 -11.41 4.47
CA HIS A 91 -4.58 -12.36 5.36
C HIS A 91 -6.07 -12.50 4.98
N ILE A 92 -6.65 -13.71 5.08
CA ILE A 92 -8.05 -13.93 4.63
C ILE A 92 -9.06 -12.98 5.29
N ASN A 93 -8.89 -12.71 6.59
CA ASN A 93 -9.76 -11.77 7.34
C ASN A 93 -9.65 -10.32 6.86
N ALA A 94 -8.54 -9.94 6.23
CA ALA A 94 -8.36 -8.59 5.68
C ALA A 94 -9.16 -8.37 4.38
N ALA A 95 -9.72 -9.43 3.77
CA ALA A 95 -10.65 -9.32 2.65
C ALA A 95 -12.07 -8.91 3.08
N HIS A 96 -12.39 -8.95 4.37
CA HIS A 96 -13.72 -8.58 4.86
C HIS A 96 -14.05 -7.11 4.62
N LYS A 97 -15.33 -6.77 4.76
CA LYS A 97 -15.79 -5.38 4.70
C LYS A 97 -15.59 -4.73 6.07
N PHE A 98 -14.87 -3.61 6.10
CA PHE A 98 -14.64 -2.84 7.31
C PHE A 98 -15.40 -1.52 7.27
N TYR A 99 -15.96 -1.13 8.41
CA TYR A 99 -16.72 0.10 8.56
C TYR A 99 -16.37 0.81 9.86
N THR A 100 -16.37 2.14 9.82
CA THR A 100 -16.38 3.01 10.99
C THR A 100 -17.67 3.82 11.04
N LYS A 101 -17.91 4.58 12.12
CA LYS A 101 -19.08 5.45 12.26
C LYS A 101 -18.65 6.93 12.21
N ILE A 102 -19.07 7.64 11.17
CA ILE A 102 -18.97 9.10 11.10
C ILE A 102 -20.13 9.70 11.91
N PHE A 103 -19.86 10.76 12.67
CA PHE A 103 -20.79 11.38 13.63
C PHE A 103 -21.39 10.40 14.66
N GLY A 104 -20.77 9.24 14.88
CA GLY A 104 -21.22 8.23 15.83
C GLY A 104 -22.35 7.31 15.34
N PHE A 105 -22.93 7.55 14.15
CA PHE A 105 -24.06 6.74 13.64
C PHE A 105 -24.05 6.48 12.13
N ILE A 106 -23.34 7.27 11.32
CA ILE A 106 -23.31 7.08 9.86
C ILE A 106 -22.24 6.04 9.51
N PRO A 107 -22.59 4.86 8.98
CA PRO A 107 -21.58 3.88 8.57
C PRO A 107 -20.75 4.42 7.40
N TYR A 108 -19.43 4.36 7.54
CA TYR A 108 -18.47 4.73 6.52
C TYR A 108 -17.55 3.56 6.22
N TYR A 109 -17.48 3.18 4.95
CA TYR A 109 -16.66 2.06 4.51
C TYR A 109 -15.18 2.44 4.56
N VAL A 110 -14.40 1.64 5.28
CA VAL A 110 -12.94 1.80 5.41
C VAL A 110 -12.20 0.57 4.90
N GLY A 111 -12.90 -0.37 4.25
CA GLY A 111 -12.31 -1.59 3.74
C GLY A 111 -11.58 -1.43 2.39
N LEU A 112 -10.95 -2.51 1.94
CA LEU A 112 -10.31 -2.60 0.62
C LEU A 112 -11.33 -2.65 -0.54
N ASP A 113 -10.88 -2.37 -1.77
CA ASP A 113 -11.71 -2.56 -2.97
C ASP A 113 -11.98 -4.05 -3.22
N GLN A 114 -13.19 -4.49 -2.89
CA GLN A 114 -13.62 -5.88 -2.98
C GLN A 114 -13.53 -6.46 -4.39
N LYS A 115 -13.67 -5.64 -5.45
CA LYS A 115 -13.55 -6.14 -6.83
C LYS A 115 -12.12 -6.58 -7.11
N ILE A 116 -11.14 -5.81 -6.64
CA ILE A 116 -9.73 -6.14 -6.79
C ILE A 116 -9.37 -7.39 -6.01
N ILE A 117 -9.84 -7.48 -4.76
CA ILE A 117 -9.52 -8.60 -3.88
C ILE A 117 -10.04 -9.94 -4.43
N VAL A 118 -11.24 -9.96 -4.98
CA VAL A 118 -11.88 -11.20 -5.46
C VAL A 118 -11.40 -11.62 -6.85
N GLN A 119 -11.04 -10.68 -7.72
CA GLN A 119 -10.78 -10.97 -9.15
C GLN A 119 -9.30 -11.16 -9.48
N ASN A 120 -8.39 -10.79 -8.59
CA ASN A 120 -6.97 -10.76 -8.91
C ASN A 120 -6.26 -12.07 -8.54
N SER A 121 -5.87 -12.83 -9.55
CA SER A 121 -5.15 -14.10 -9.40
C SER A 121 -3.75 -13.99 -8.77
N ARG A 122 -3.23 -12.77 -8.59
CA ARG A 122 -1.95 -12.55 -7.89
C ARG A 122 -2.09 -12.39 -6.38
N ILE A 123 -3.31 -12.39 -5.84
CA ILE A 123 -3.56 -12.32 -4.40
C ILE A 123 -3.55 -13.74 -3.82
N TYR A 124 -2.67 -13.95 -2.85
CA TYR A 124 -2.50 -15.16 -2.09
C TYR A 124 -3.00 -14.90 -0.68
N PHE A 125 -4.08 -15.59 -0.30
CA PHE A 125 -4.59 -15.53 1.05
C PHE A 125 -3.70 -16.37 1.98
N ILE A 126 -3.25 -15.74 3.06
CA ILE A 126 -2.48 -16.36 4.15
C ILE A 126 -3.27 -16.37 5.45
#